data_AF-A0A954JBD8-F1
#
_entry.id   AF-A0A954JBD8-F1
#
_cell.length_a   1.000
_cell.length_b   1.000
_cell.length_c   1.000
_cell.angle_alpha   90.00
_cell.angle_beta   90.00
_cell.angle_gamma   90.00
#
_symmetry.space_group_name_H-M   'P 1'
#
loop_
_entity.id
_entity.type
_entity.pdbx_description
1 polymer ?
#
loop_
_entity_poly.entity_id
_entity_poly.type
_entity_poly.pdbx_seq_one_letter_code
_entity_poly.pdbx_strand_id
1 'polypeptide(L)'
;MELHAVHFDGFTEHLVSWELWATGNTAIVDASWLASTGPTEKTFEMDFPDLRIEQVLQVLSGLKPVYDGHVDDFPKHSLCVNTEDREFKTVVRTGIDWTPEEKRDVDAFMSVWHPINREVEKLLALPRRG
;
A
#
# COMPACT_ATOMS: atom_id res chain seq x y z
N MET A 1 16.23 4.18 -7.04
CA MET A 1 14.78 4.47 -6.97
C MET A 1 14.16 3.42 -6.08
N GLU A 2 13.37 3.84 -5.10
CA GLU A 2 12.88 2.97 -4.04
C GLU A 2 11.39 3.17 -3.85
N LEU A 3 10.65 2.09 -3.66
CA LEU A 3 9.23 2.12 -3.33
C LEU A 3 9.03 1.76 -1.86
N HIS A 4 8.17 2.50 -1.18
CA HIS A 4 7.62 2.15 0.11
C HIS A 4 6.10 2.12 0.02
N ALA A 5 5.50 0.97 0.33
CA ALA A 5 4.06 0.74 0.32
C ALA A 5 3.59 0.32 1.73
N VAL A 6 2.50 0.92 2.21
CA VAL A 6 1.97 0.65 3.56
C VAL A 6 0.48 0.38 3.50
N HIS A 7 0.08 -0.73 4.10
CA HIS A 7 -1.31 -1.08 4.35
C HIS A 7 -1.59 -1.15 5.84
N PHE A 8 -2.70 -0.54 6.23
CA PHE A 8 -3.30 -0.73 7.55
C PHE A 8 -4.75 -1.16 7.35
N ASP A 9 -5.14 -2.28 7.95
CA ASP A 9 -6.44 -2.93 7.72
C ASP A 9 -7.59 -2.25 8.49
N GLY A 10 -7.25 -1.49 9.54
CA GLY A 10 -8.22 -0.94 10.48
C GLY A 10 -8.76 -2.02 11.40
N PHE A 11 -8.00 -2.44 12.43
CA PHE A 11 -8.37 -3.24 13.61
C PHE A 11 -9.34 -4.43 13.42
N THR A 12 -9.58 -4.91 12.19
CA THR A 12 -10.80 -5.66 11.89
C THR A 12 -10.61 -7.16 11.86
N GLU A 13 -9.41 -7.71 11.62
CA GLU A 13 -9.10 -9.13 11.86
C GLU A 13 -7.63 -9.51 11.59
N HIS A 14 -7.03 -10.34 12.45
CA HIS A 14 -5.75 -11.07 12.33
C HIS A 14 -4.50 -10.35 11.80
N LEU A 15 -4.49 -9.67 10.65
CA LEU A 15 -3.37 -8.88 10.10
C LEU A 15 -3.62 -7.39 10.33
N VAL A 16 -2.85 -6.76 11.21
CA VAL A 16 -2.98 -5.33 11.56
C VAL A 16 -2.45 -4.42 10.44
N SER A 17 -1.28 -4.76 9.91
CA SER A 17 -0.60 -3.97 8.89
C SER A 17 0.43 -4.77 8.13
N TRP A 18 0.81 -4.26 6.96
CA TRP A 18 2.05 -4.62 6.31
C TRP A 18 2.72 -3.41 5.69
N GLU A 19 4.04 -3.45 5.65
CA GLU A 19 4.91 -2.47 5.02
C GLU A 19 5.81 -3.20 4.03
N LEU A 20 5.99 -2.62 2.85
CA LEU A 20 6.81 -3.18 1.78
C LEU A 20 7.81 -2.13 1.33
N TRP A 21 9.10 -2.48 1.35
CA TRP A 21 10.20 -1.68 0.79
C TRP A 21 10.80 -2.41 -0.40
N ALA A 22 10.79 -1.78 -1.57
CA ALA A 22 11.32 -2.37 -2.80
C ALA A 22 12.44 -1.53 -3.42
N THR A 23 13.49 -2.20 -3.86
CA THR A 23 14.63 -1.63 -4.57
C THR A 23 15.43 -2.74 -5.27
N GLY A 24 16.02 -2.44 -6.42
CA GLY A 24 16.93 -3.36 -7.11
C GLY A 24 16.30 -4.72 -7.45
N ASN A 25 15.08 -4.72 -7.98
CA ASN A 25 14.29 -5.92 -8.32
C ASN A 25 13.86 -6.82 -7.15
N THR A 26 14.01 -6.37 -5.91
CA THR A 26 13.62 -7.12 -4.70
C THR A 26 12.74 -6.27 -3.80
N ALA A 27 11.95 -6.92 -2.94
CA ALA A 27 11.24 -6.25 -1.87
C ALA A 27 11.30 -7.03 -0.55
N ILE A 28 11.35 -6.27 0.54
CA ILE A 28 11.18 -6.75 1.91
C ILE A 28 9.77 -6.37 2.36
N VAL A 29 9.06 -7.32 2.95
CA VAL A 29 7.71 -7.14 3.49
C VAL A 29 7.74 -7.42 4.98
N ASP A 30 7.45 -6.42 5.80
CA ASP A 30 7.19 -6.58 7.23
C ASP A 30 5.69 -6.60 7.45
N ALA A 31 5.19 -7.66 8.09
CA ALA A 31 3.78 -7.82 8.39
C ALA A 31 3.57 -7.98 9.90
N SER A 32 2.52 -7.36 10.41
CA SER A 32 2.11 -7.40 11.81
C SER A 32 0.72 -8.00 11.94
N TRP A 33 0.57 -8.97 12.85
CA TRP A 33 -0.68 -9.65 13.15
C TRP A 33 -1.07 -9.45 14.60
N LEU A 34 -2.38 -9.40 14.86
CA LEU A 34 -2.91 -9.46 16.21
C LEU A 34 -3.01 -10.93 16.64
N ALA A 35 -2.23 -11.31 17.65
CA ALA A 35 -2.33 -12.62 18.30
C ALA A 35 -2.85 -12.49 19.74
N SER A 36 -3.29 -13.61 20.32
CA SER A 36 -3.83 -13.68 21.68
C SER A 36 -2.85 -13.27 22.77
N THR A 37 -1.54 -13.27 22.48
CA THR A 37 -0.46 -12.88 23.40
C THR A 37 0.10 -11.47 23.12
N GLY A 38 -0.46 -10.74 22.15
CA GLY A 38 0.08 -9.46 21.66
C GLY A 38 0.37 -9.50 20.16
N PRO A 39 0.86 -8.39 19.58
CA PRO A 39 1.21 -8.34 18.16
C PRO A 39 2.38 -9.28 17.86
N THR A 40 2.31 -9.98 16.73
CA THR A 40 3.41 -10.77 16.18
C THR A 40 3.84 -10.18 14.86
N GLU A 41 5.14 -10.04 14.64
CA GLU A 41 5.72 -9.49 13.41
C GLU A 41 6.52 -10.55 12.67
N LYS A 42 6.49 -10.50 11.34
CA LYS A 42 7.36 -11.32 10.48
C LYS A 42 7.80 -10.55 9.25
N THR A 43 9.03 -10.80 8.86
CA THR A 43 9.67 -10.26 7.66
C THR A 43 9.74 -11.32 6.57
N PHE A 44 9.49 -10.93 5.33
CA PHE A 44 9.58 -11.77 4.14
C PHE A 44 10.33 -11.05 3.04
N GLU A 45 10.92 -11.81 2.12
CA GLU A 45 11.54 -11.29 0.91
C GLU A 45 10.79 -11.82 -0.31
N MET A 46 10.65 -11.00 -1.34
CA MET A 46 10.02 -11.37 -2.60
C MET A 46 10.66 -10.66 -3.79
N ASP A 47 10.54 -11.27 -4.98
CA ASP A 47 10.89 -10.61 -6.23
C ASP A 47 9.95 -9.43 -6.48
N PHE A 48 10.50 -8.26 -6.81
CA PHE A 48 9.72 -7.07 -7.08
C PHE A 48 10.35 -6.23 -8.19
N PRO A 49 9.90 -6.37 -9.46
CA PRO A 49 10.54 -5.72 -10.60
C PRO A 49 10.56 -4.20 -10.51
N ASP A 50 11.68 -3.57 -10.86
CA ASP A 50 11.82 -2.10 -10.87
C ASP A 50 10.79 -1.42 -11.79
N LEU A 51 10.37 -2.10 -12.87
CA LEU A 51 9.29 -1.64 -13.75
C LEU A 51 7.99 -1.31 -12.98
N ARG A 52 7.71 -2.02 -11.89
CA ARG A 52 6.54 -1.73 -11.07
C ARG A 52 6.73 -0.45 -10.24
N ILE A 53 7.95 -0.19 -9.77
CA ILE A 53 8.29 1.07 -9.10
C ILE A 53 8.11 2.24 -10.08
N GLU A 54 8.51 2.08 -11.35
CA GLU A 54 8.31 3.08 -12.40
C GLU A 54 6.82 3.35 -12.68
N GLN A 55 6.00 2.31 -12.73
CA GLN A 55 4.54 2.43 -12.89
C GLN A 55 3.90 3.19 -11.72
N VAL A 56 4.31 2.89 -10.49
CA VAL A 56 3.84 3.63 -9.31
C VAL A 56 4.27 5.10 -9.39
N LEU A 57 5.53 5.37 -9.70
CA LEU A 57 6.05 6.74 -9.85
C LEU A 57 5.23 7.54 -10.87
N GLN A 58 4.95 6.95 -12.03
CA GLN A 58 4.17 7.59 -13.09
C GLN A 58 2.79 8.00 -12.58
N VAL A 59 2.10 7.11 -11.85
CA VAL A 59 0.80 7.42 -11.25
C VAL A 59 0.95 8.52 -10.20
N LEU A 60 1.83 8.36 -9.21
CA LEU A 60 1.98 9.30 -8.09
C LEU A 60 2.37 10.71 -8.54
N SER A 61 3.08 10.85 -9.66
CA SER A 61 3.49 12.16 -10.19
C SER A 61 2.32 13.10 -10.52
N GLY A 62 1.12 12.57 -10.74
CA GLY A 62 -0.09 13.34 -11.03
C GLY A 62 -1.08 13.43 -9.88
N LEU A 63 -0.80 12.82 -8.72
CA LEU A 63 -1.76 12.72 -7.62
C LEU A 63 -1.51 13.74 -6.51
N LYS A 64 -2.56 14.05 -5.76
CA LYS A 64 -2.46 14.82 -4.52
C LYS A 64 -1.75 13.99 -3.44
N PRO A 65 -1.14 14.65 -2.43
CA PRO A 65 -0.47 13.94 -1.35
C PRO A 65 -1.41 13.11 -0.46
N VAL A 66 -2.67 13.55 -0.32
CA VAL A 66 -3.67 12.89 0.54
C VAL A 66 -5.04 12.97 -0.12
N TYR A 67 -5.75 11.84 -0.09
CA TYR A 67 -7.19 11.74 -0.36
C TYR A 67 -7.87 11.22 0.91
N ASP A 68 -8.89 11.93 1.39
CA ASP A 68 -9.60 11.63 2.62
C ASP A 68 -11.10 11.43 2.32
N GLY A 69 -11.58 10.20 2.47
CA GLY A 69 -13.00 9.87 2.30
C GLY A 69 -13.87 10.13 3.54
N HIS A 70 -13.36 10.81 4.56
CA HIS A 70 -14.14 11.28 5.72
C HIS A 70 -14.96 10.22 6.47
N VAL A 71 -14.34 9.09 6.83
CA VAL A 71 -14.96 8.16 7.78
C VAL A 71 -13.90 7.63 8.75
N ASP A 72 -14.26 7.57 10.03
CA ASP A 72 -13.42 6.96 11.06
C ASP A 72 -13.28 5.44 10.79
N ASP A 73 -12.09 4.90 11.06
CA ASP A 73 -11.76 3.46 11.09
C ASP A 73 -11.66 2.69 9.75
N PHE A 74 -11.45 3.36 8.62
CA PHE A 74 -11.25 2.69 7.33
C PHE A 74 -9.79 2.34 7.00
N PRO A 75 -9.57 1.36 6.10
CA PRO A 75 -8.23 0.99 5.65
C PRO A 75 -7.46 2.18 5.09
N LYS A 76 -6.18 2.26 5.48
CA LYS A 76 -5.25 3.26 4.97
C LYS A 76 -4.26 2.59 4.03
N HIS A 77 -4.08 3.21 2.87
CA HIS A 77 -3.12 2.80 1.86
C HIS A 77 -2.14 3.94 1.59
N SER A 78 -0.85 3.67 1.60
CA SER A 78 0.18 4.65 1.27
C SER A 78 1.13 4.09 0.23
N LEU A 79 1.46 4.89 -0.76
CA LEU A 79 2.57 4.64 -1.67
C LEU A 79 3.52 5.83 -1.62
N CYS A 80 4.81 5.55 -1.55
CA CYS A 80 5.88 6.54 -1.59
C CYS A 80 6.98 6.03 -2.51
N VAL A 81 7.36 6.81 -3.51
CA VAL A 81 8.53 6.54 -4.36
C VAL A 81 9.59 7.60 -4.13
N ASN A 82 10.77 7.16 -3.73
CA ASN A 82 11.96 7.99 -3.63
C ASN A 82 12.80 7.85 -4.89
N THR A 83 13.03 8.97 -5.57
CA THR A 83 14.04 9.09 -6.62
C THR A 83 15.28 9.81 -6.05
N GLU A 84 16.32 9.98 -6.86
CA GLU A 84 17.52 10.73 -6.43
C GLU A 84 17.21 12.18 -6.08
N ASP A 85 16.20 12.76 -6.74
CA ASP A 85 15.91 14.20 -6.67
C ASP A 85 14.64 14.55 -5.87
N ARG A 86 13.68 13.61 -5.78
CA ARG A 86 12.32 13.89 -5.30
C ARG A 86 11.67 12.70 -4.59
N GLU A 87 10.81 13.02 -3.62
CA GLU A 87 9.86 12.09 -3.02
C GLU A 87 8.48 12.32 -3.64
N PHE A 88 7.82 11.24 -4.08
CA PHE A 88 6.43 11.25 -4.54
C PHE A 88 5.62 10.37 -3.61
N LYS A 89 4.64 10.96 -2.91
CA LYS A 89 3.88 10.27 -1.88
C LYS A 89 2.40 10.57 -1.98
N THR A 90 1.58 9.53 -1.95
CA THR A 90 0.13 9.64 -1.83
C THR A 90 -0.38 8.70 -0.76
N VAL A 91 -1.28 9.22 0.06
CA VAL A 91 -2.04 8.46 1.06
C VAL A 91 -3.51 8.49 0.69
N VAL A 92 -4.13 7.33 0.58
CA VAL A 92 -5.58 7.17 0.45
C VAL A 92 -6.13 6.67 1.77
N ARG A 93 -6.99 7.48 2.39
CA ARG A 93 -7.82 7.09 3.53
C ARG A 93 -9.18 6.71 2.96
N THR A 94 -9.47 5.43 2.93
CA THR A 94 -10.70 4.91 2.32
C THR A 94 -11.92 5.54 3.00
N GLY A 95 -12.96 5.86 2.25
CA GLY A 95 -14.19 6.43 2.80
C GLY A 95 -15.22 6.69 1.70
N ILE A 96 -16.21 7.52 2.00
CA ILE A 96 -17.29 7.89 1.08
C ILE A 96 -17.16 9.36 0.64
N ASP A 97 -18.05 9.85 -0.21
CA ASP A 97 -18.14 11.28 -0.60
C ASP A 97 -16.98 11.89 -1.41
N TRP A 98 -16.23 11.08 -2.17
CA TRP A 98 -15.27 11.61 -3.14
C TRP A 98 -15.94 12.41 -4.25
N THR A 99 -15.36 13.55 -4.61
CA THR A 99 -15.73 14.24 -5.84
C THR A 99 -15.43 13.37 -7.07
N PRO A 100 -16.07 13.59 -8.23
CA PRO A 100 -15.77 12.82 -9.44
C PRO A 100 -14.30 12.87 -9.88
N GLU A 101 -13.60 13.95 -9.55
CA GLU A 101 -12.16 14.11 -9.81
C GLU A 101 -11.35 13.24 -8.84
N GLU A 102 -11.60 13.35 -7.53
CA GLU A 102 -10.92 12.52 -6.52
C GLU A 102 -11.17 11.04 -6.73
N LYS A 103 -12.38 10.65 -7.12
CA LYS A 103 -12.68 9.26 -7.44
C LYS A 103 -11.79 8.74 -8.57
N ARG A 104 -11.59 9.52 -9.62
CA ARG A 104 -10.71 9.14 -10.74
C ARG A 104 -9.26 8.98 -10.29
N ASP A 105 -8.79 9.90 -9.46
CA ASP A 105 -7.44 9.88 -8.92
C ASP A 105 -7.21 8.69 -7.98
N VAL A 106 -8.19 8.40 -7.12
CA VAL A 106 -8.16 7.22 -6.26
C VAL A 106 -8.24 5.94 -7.09
N ASP A 107 -9.08 5.87 -8.12
CA ASP A 107 -9.11 4.72 -9.04
C ASP A 107 -7.73 4.50 -9.70
N ALA A 108 -7.03 5.59 -10.08
CA ALA A 108 -5.67 5.53 -10.62
C ALA A 108 -4.66 5.02 -9.58
N PHE A 109 -4.71 5.52 -8.33
CA PHE A 109 -3.91 5.00 -7.23
C PHE A 109 -4.17 3.50 -6.99
N MET A 110 -5.44 3.11 -6.94
CA MET A 110 -5.84 1.73 -6.65
C MET A 110 -5.42 0.76 -7.78
N SER A 111 -5.31 1.25 -9.02
CA SER A 111 -4.84 0.44 -10.15
C SER A 111 -3.42 -0.12 -9.99
N VAL A 112 -2.53 0.62 -9.32
CA VAL A 112 -1.16 0.17 -9.01
C VAL A 112 -1.03 -0.45 -7.62
N TRP A 113 -1.90 -0.05 -6.68
CA TRP A 113 -1.95 -0.62 -5.33
C TRP A 113 -2.45 -2.06 -5.31
N HIS A 114 -3.56 -2.37 -6.00
CA HIS A 114 -4.19 -3.68 -5.94
C HIS A 114 -3.27 -4.84 -6.36
N PRO A 115 -2.47 -4.73 -7.45
CA PRO A 115 -1.48 -5.73 -7.80
C PRO A 115 -0.45 -5.99 -6.68
N ILE A 116 0.07 -4.94 -6.05
CA ILE A 116 1.04 -5.04 -4.94
C ILE A 116 0.39 -5.76 -3.76
N ASN A 117 -0.77 -5.27 -3.31
CA ASN A 117 -1.50 -5.87 -2.19
C ASN A 117 -1.79 -7.36 -2.44
N ARG A 118 -2.20 -7.73 -3.65
CA ARG A 118 -2.49 -9.13 -3.99
C ARG A 118 -1.26 -10.03 -3.93
N GLU A 119 -0.08 -9.52 -4.27
CA GLU A 119 1.16 -10.30 -4.17
C GLU A 119 1.61 -10.45 -2.72
N VAL A 120 1.52 -9.37 -1.92
CA VAL A 120 1.76 -9.42 -0.48
C VAL A 120 0.80 -10.40 0.19
N GLU A 121 -0.50 -10.35 -0.10
CA GLU A 121 -1.49 -11.30 0.47
C GLU A 121 -1.16 -12.76 0.15
N LYS A 122 -0.66 -13.04 -1.06
CA LYS A 122 -0.20 -14.38 -1.44
C LYS A 122 1.03 -14.80 -0.64
N LEU A 123 2.01 -13.90 -0.48
CA LEU A 123 3.23 -14.13 0.30
C LEU A 123 2.91 -14.45 1.75
N LEU A 124 1.96 -13.70 2.33
CA LEU A 124 1.50 -13.86 3.70
C LEU A 124 0.54 -15.05 3.90
N ALA A 125 0.20 -15.78 2.83
CA ALA A 125 -0.76 -16.88 2.82
C ALA A 125 -2.13 -16.52 3.41
N LEU A 126 -2.59 -15.28 3.23
CA LEU A 126 -3.88 -14.82 3.74
C LEU A 126 -5.03 -15.44 2.92
N PRO A 127 -6.12 -15.91 3.57
CA PRO A 127 -7.28 -16.41 2.84
C PRO A 127 -7.86 -15.29 1.99
N ARG A 128 -8.10 -15.56 0.69
CA ARG A 128 -8.68 -14.58 -0.23
C ARG A 128 -10.00 -14.07 0.34
N ARG A 129 -10.14 -12.75 0.54
CA ARG A 129 -11.46 -12.12 0.67
C ARG A 129 -12.14 -12.27 -0.70
N GLY A 130 -13.19 -13.11 -0.75
CA GLY A 130 -13.95 -13.45 -1.96
C GLY A 130 -14.83 -12.32 -2.45
#